data_AF-A0A497R0E8-F1
#
_entry.id   AF-A0A497R0E8-F1
#
_cell.length_a   1.000
_cell.length_b   1.000
_cell.length_c   1.000
_cell.angle_alpha   90.00
_cell.angle_beta   90.00
_cell.angle_gamma   90.00
#
_symmetry.space_group_name_H-M   'P 1'
#
loop_
_entity.id
_entity.type
_entity.pdbx_description
1 polymer ?
#
loop_
_entity_poly.entity_id
_entity_poly.type
_entity_poly.pdbx_seq_one_letter_code
_entity_poly.pdbx_strand_id
1 'polypeptide(L)'
;DTKRADFVEKVVKVDLRAALKMVEEIEDFEAKSIAFLHVFKFTNNEEFLGKAISYAIQCKQRDGILLMIVESIARCNRKKAEKIAELIQKEYYKNKAYATILEECNAIELAKKITCKRILSSSLKRISLQTNSIEIAMEIPDPYYKALALISLAELKSDEKNEKKEIIRMIKEAIESIKSEYLKKRLKRKLKSIDQ
;
A
#
# COMPACT_ATOMS: atom_id res chain seq x y z
N ASP A 1 -2.12 -11.09 -25.83
CA ASP A 1 -3.15 -10.16 -25.34
C ASP A 1 -2.69 -9.10 -24.36
N THR A 2 -1.75 -9.35 -23.43
CA THR A 2 -1.29 -8.33 -22.47
C THR A 2 -0.80 -7.02 -23.13
N LYS A 3 -0.01 -7.12 -24.22
CA LYS A 3 0.39 -5.94 -25.02
C LYS A 3 -0.79 -5.16 -25.61
N ARG A 4 -1.90 -5.86 -25.93
CA ARG A 4 -3.13 -5.22 -26.41
C ARG A 4 -3.83 -4.48 -25.28
N ALA A 5 -3.89 -5.06 -24.07
CA ALA A 5 -4.43 -4.39 -22.89
C ALA A 5 -3.66 -3.11 -22.54
N ASP A 6 -2.32 -3.14 -22.58
CA ASP A 6 -1.50 -1.94 -22.37
C ASP A 6 -1.74 -0.89 -23.48
N PHE A 7 -2.00 -1.34 -24.71
CA PHE A 7 -2.30 -0.44 -25.81
C PHE A 7 -3.68 0.24 -25.66
N VAL A 8 -4.67 -0.44 -25.06
CA VAL A 8 -5.98 0.15 -24.74
C VAL A 8 -5.83 1.41 -23.86
N GLU A 9 -4.87 1.46 -22.94
CA GLU A 9 -4.61 2.65 -22.12
C GLU A 9 -4.26 3.89 -22.96
N LYS A 10 -3.56 3.69 -24.08
CA LYS A 10 -3.20 4.78 -24.99
C LYS A 10 -4.38 5.17 -25.87
N VAL A 11 -5.09 4.17 -26.40
CA VAL A 11 -6.21 4.39 -27.33
C VAL A 11 -7.39 5.06 -26.63
N VAL A 12 -7.71 4.67 -25.39
CA VAL A 12 -8.87 5.22 -24.67
C VAL A 12 -8.82 6.74 -24.47
N LYS A 13 -7.60 7.30 -24.42
CA LYS A 13 -7.38 8.76 -24.28
C LYS A 13 -7.71 9.54 -25.55
N VAL A 14 -7.76 8.86 -26.70
CA VAL A 14 -7.97 9.46 -28.02
C VAL A 14 -9.33 9.07 -28.59
N ASP A 15 -9.69 7.79 -28.49
CA ASP A 15 -10.94 7.25 -29.01
C ASP A 15 -11.46 6.11 -28.10
N LEU A 16 -12.44 6.46 -27.26
CA LEU A 16 -13.11 5.52 -26.37
C LEU A 16 -13.83 4.40 -27.13
N ARG A 17 -14.44 4.67 -28.29
CA ARG A 17 -15.18 3.66 -29.05
C ARG A 17 -14.22 2.63 -29.64
N ALA A 18 -13.10 3.07 -30.20
CA ALA A 18 -12.06 2.18 -30.69
C ALA A 18 -11.46 1.35 -29.55
N ALA A 19 -11.16 1.97 -28.40
CA ALA A 19 -10.68 1.26 -27.22
C ALA A 19 -11.63 0.14 -26.78
N LEU A 20 -12.94 0.41 -26.70
CA LEU A 20 -13.93 -0.60 -26.31
C LEU A 20 -13.99 -1.78 -27.29
N LYS A 21 -13.93 -1.53 -28.61
CA LYS A 21 -13.85 -2.61 -29.60
C LYS A 21 -12.63 -3.50 -29.35
N MET A 22 -11.47 -2.88 -29.10
CA MET A 22 -10.25 -3.64 -28.79
C MET A 22 -10.38 -4.46 -27.51
N VAL A 23 -11.06 -3.94 -26.48
CA VAL A 23 -11.30 -4.72 -25.25
C VAL A 23 -12.14 -5.96 -25.54
N GLU A 24 -13.18 -5.83 -26.37
CA GLU A 24 -14.06 -6.96 -26.69
C GLU A 24 -13.33 -8.07 -27.47
N GLU A 25 -12.38 -7.70 -28.31
CA GLU A 25 -11.53 -8.63 -29.08
C GLU A 25 -10.46 -9.36 -28.23
N ILE A 26 -10.22 -8.94 -26.99
CA ILE A 26 -9.32 -9.67 -26.09
C ILE A 26 -10.02 -10.94 -25.60
N GLU A 27 -9.37 -12.09 -25.78
CA GLU A 27 -9.87 -13.40 -25.33
C GLU A 27 -9.35 -13.74 -23.94
N ASP A 28 -8.08 -13.42 -23.65
CA ASP A 28 -7.49 -13.68 -22.34
C ASP A 28 -8.15 -12.84 -21.24
N PHE A 29 -8.74 -13.51 -20.23
CA PHE A 29 -9.46 -12.83 -19.15
C PHE A 29 -8.60 -11.90 -18.32
N GLU A 30 -7.30 -12.21 -18.15
CA GLU A 30 -6.38 -11.34 -17.43
C GLU A 30 -6.16 -10.02 -18.18
N ALA A 31 -5.79 -10.10 -19.45
CA ALA A 31 -5.65 -8.95 -20.32
C ALA A 31 -6.96 -8.17 -20.46
N LYS A 32 -8.11 -8.85 -20.55
CA LYS A 32 -9.43 -8.22 -20.65
C LYS A 32 -9.79 -7.44 -19.38
N SER A 33 -9.51 -8.00 -18.22
CA SER A 33 -9.68 -7.31 -16.94
C SER A 33 -8.82 -6.05 -16.85
N ILE A 34 -7.54 -6.14 -17.23
CA ILE A 34 -6.61 -5.01 -17.23
C ILE A 34 -7.09 -3.93 -18.20
N ALA A 35 -7.53 -4.32 -19.40
CA ALA A 35 -8.05 -3.40 -20.40
C ALA A 35 -9.30 -2.66 -19.90
N PHE A 36 -10.26 -3.35 -19.29
CA PHE A 36 -11.42 -2.69 -18.66
C PHE A 36 -11.02 -1.77 -17.50
N LEU A 37 -9.99 -2.13 -16.72
CA LEU A 37 -9.46 -1.25 -15.67
C LEU A 37 -8.86 0.04 -16.26
N HIS A 38 -8.16 -0.01 -17.40
CA HIS A 38 -7.67 1.18 -18.10
C HIS A 38 -8.82 2.06 -18.60
N VAL A 39 -9.87 1.45 -19.16
CA VAL A 39 -11.06 2.20 -19.59
C VAL A 39 -11.76 2.86 -18.39
N PHE A 40 -11.88 2.14 -17.28
CA PHE A 40 -12.39 2.70 -16.03
C PHE A 40 -11.55 3.89 -15.55
N LYS A 41 -10.23 3.77 -15.50
CA LYS A 41 -9.34 4.86 -15.05
C LYS A 41 -9.54 6.16 -15.84
N PHE A 42 -9.84 6.06 -17.13
CA PHE A 42 -10.08 7.22 -17.98
C PHE A 42 -11.50 7.78 -17.85
N THR A 43 -12.51 6.91 -17.80
CA THR A 43 -13.93 7.31 -17.85
C THR A 43 -14.57 7.50 -16.47
N ASN A 44 -13.98 6.93 -15.43
CA ASN A 44 -14.53 6.76 -14.09
C ASN A 44 -15.92 6.08 -14.08
N ASN A 45 -16.25 5.28 -15.11
CA ASN A 45 -17.52 4.59 -15.22
C ASN A 45 -17.48 3.24 -14.49
N GLU A 46 -18.26 3.13 -13.40
CA GLU A 46 -18.36 1.95 -12.53
C GLU A 46 -18.76 0.65 -13.26
N GLU A 47 -19.43 0.72 -14.41
CA GLU A 47 -19.73 -0.47 -15.21
C GLU A 47 -18.44 -1.16 -15.68
N PHE A 48 -17.45 -0.38 -16.13
CA PHE A 48 -16.16 -0.93 -16.57
C PHE A 48 -15.34 -1.47 -15.41
N LEU A 49 -15.44 -0.85 -14.22
CA LEU A 49 -14.85 -1.41 -13.01
C LEU A 49 -15.50 -2.75 -12.65
N GLY A 50 -16.84 -2.85 -12.74
CA GLY A 50 -17.58 -4.09 -12.54
C GLY A 50 -17.12 -5.19 -13.49
N LYS A 51 -16.96 -4.85 -14.78
CA LYS A 51 -16.43 -5.78 -15.80
C LYS A 51 -15.01 -6.22 -15.47
N ALA A 52 -14.11 -5.29 -15.14
CA ALA A 52 -12.74 -5.61 -14.73
C ALA A 52 -12.73 -6.64 -13.58
N ILE A 53 -13.51 -6.41 -12.52
CA ILE A 53 -13.62 -7.34 -11.38
C ILE A 53 -14.16 -8.71 -11.83
N SER A 54 -15.20 -8.75 -12.67
CA SER A 54 -15.79 -10.00 -13.12
C SER A 54 -14.81 -10.87 -13.92
N TYR A 55 -13.96 -10.27 -14.75
CA TYR A 55 -12.94 -10.98 -15.50
C TYR A 55 -11.76 -11.37 -14.61
N ALA A 56 -11.36 -10.51 -13.66
CA ALA A 56 -10.33 -10.83 -12.67
C ALA A 56 -10.68 -12.08 -11.85
N ILE A 57 -11.95 -12.26 -11.46
CA ILE A 57 -12.37 -13.42 -10.68
C ILE A 57 -12.23 -14.74 -11.45
N GLN A 58 -12.29 -14.70 -12.78
CA GLN A 58 -12.25 -15.87 -13.66
C GLN A 58 -10.82 -16.26 -14.07
N CYS A 59 -9.81 -15.41 -13.84
CA CYS A 59 -8.45 -15.68 -14.30
C CYS A 59 -7.61 -16.46 -13.26
N LYS A 60 -6.55 -17.13 -13.73
CA LYS A 60 -5.61 -17.87 -12.86
C LYS A 60 -4.85 -16.93 -11.90
N GLN A 61 -4.59 -15.70 -12.33
CA GLN A 61 -3.89 -14.67 -11.56
C GLN A 61 -4.82 -13.76 -10.75
N ARG A 62 -6.04 -14.24 -10.45
CA ARG A 62 -7.12 -13.48 -9.80
C ARG A 62 -6.66 -12.50 -8.73
N ASP A 63 -5.96 -12.99 -7.71
CA ASP A 63 -5.57 -12.17 -6.55
C ASP A 63 -4.58 -11.05 -6.91
N GLY A 64 -3.71 -11.27 -7.91
CA GLY A 64 -2.80 -10.24 -8.40
C GLY A 64 -3.53 -9.13 -9.14
N ILE A 65 -4.52 -9.48 -9.96
CA ILE A 65 -5.34 -8.49 -10.67
C ILE A 65 -6.27 -7.75 -9.71
N LEU A 66 -6.90 -8.45 -8.77
CA LEU A 66 -7.72 -7.81 -7.75
C LEU A 66 -6.90 -6.83 -6.89
N LEU A 67 -5.65 -7.16 -6.55
CA LEU A 67 -4.74 -6.22 -5.90
C LEU A 67 -4.49 -4.98 -6.78
N MET A 68 -4.20 -5.17 -8.07
CA MET A 68 -3.99 -4.06 -9.01
C MET A 68 -5.22 -3.13 -9.11
N ILE A 69 -6.43 -3.71 -9.08
CA ILE A 69 -7.68 -2.94 -9.03
C ILE A 69 -7.76 -2.15 -7.73
N VAL A 70 -7.49 -2.77 -6.57
CA VAL A 70 -7.45 -2.08 -5.27
C VAL A 70 -6.47 -0.90 -5.30
N GLU A 71 -5.24 -1.12 -5.77
CA GLU A 71 -4.21 -0.07 -5.90
C GLU A 71 -4.66 1.09 -6.79
N SER A 72 -5.47 0.79 -7.81
CA SER A 72 -5.95 1.80 -8.74
C SER A 72 -7.08 2.66 -8.19
N ILE A 73 -7.88 2.14 -7.23
CA ILE A 73 -9.10 2.82 -6.78
C ILE A 73 -9.08 3.23 -5.31
N ALA A 74 -8.11 2.76 -4.52
CA ALA A 74 -8.07 2.97 -3.07
C ALA A 74 -8.28 4.44 -2.68
N ARG A 75 -7.51 5.34 -3.31
CA ARG A 75 -7.57 6.79 -3.04
C ARG A 75 -8.92 7.43 -3.38
N CYS A 76 -9.59 6.96 -4.43
CA CYS A 76 -10.82 7.58 -4.94
C CYS A 76 -12.09 6.93 -4.38
N ASN A 77 -12.04 5.65 -4.03
CA ASN A 77 -13.19 4.88 -3.56
C ASN A 77 -12.78 3.80 -2.55
N ARG A 78 -12.44 4.26 -1.35
CA ARG A 78 -12.03 3.41 -0.23
C ARG A 78 -12.99 2.25 0.04
N LYS A 79 -14.30 2.52 0.16
CA LYS A 79 -15.31 1.49 0.49
C LYS A 79 -15.34 0.37 -0.56
N LYS A 80 -15.22 0.71 -1.84
CA LYS A 80 -15.16 -0.28 -2.93
C LYS A 80 -13.83 -1.04 -2.91
N ALA A 81 -12.71 -0.35 -2.69
CA ALA A 81 -11.40 -0.98 -2.55
C ALA A 81 -11.39 -2.04 -1.44
N GLU A 82 -11.98 -1.74 -0.28
CA GLU A 82 -12.12 -2.69 0.83
C GLU A 82 -12.94 -3.93 0.42
N LYS A 83 -14.09 -3.74 -0.25
CA LYS A 83 -14.90 -4.86 -0.75
C LYS A 83 -14.12 -5.74 -1.73
N ILE A 84 -13.30 -5.16 -2.60
CA ILE A 84 -12.47 -5.91 -3.55
C ILE A 84 -11.35 -6.65 -2.81
N ALA A 85 -10.72 -6.03 -1.80
CA ALA A 85 -9.72 -6.68 -0.96
C ALA A 85 -10.27 -7.90 -0.22
N GLU A 86 -11.56 -7.91 0.13
CA GLU A 86 -12.23 -9.07 0.73
C GLU A 86 -12.34 -10.26 -0.22
N LEU A 87 -12.41 -10.01 -1.54
CA LEU A 87 -12.45 -11.05 -2.57
C LEU A 87 -11.10 -11.74 -2.80
N ILE A 88 -10.00 -11.19 -2.29
CA ILE A 88 -8.66 -11.76 -2.42
C ILE A 88 -8.51 -12.95 -1.48
N GLN A 89 -8.07 -14.08 -2.03
CA GLN A 89 -7.98 -15.35 -1.29
C GLN A 89 -6.60 -15.54 -0.65
N LYS A 90 -5.52 -15.34 -1.41
CA LYS A 90 -4.15 -15.48 -0.92
C LYS A 90 -3.82 -14.38 0.09
N GLU A 91 -3.45 -14.81 1.29
CA GLU A 91 -3.17 -13.94 2.42
C GLU A 91 -2.14 -12.85 2.12
N TYR A 92 -1.08 -13.16 1.38
CA TYR A 92 -0.08 -12.17 0.99
C TYR A 92 -0.68 -10.99 0.20
N TYR A 93 -1.47 -11.28 -0.84
CA TYR A 93 -2.11 -10.26 -1.67
C TYR A 93 -3.18 -9.50 -0.88
N LYS A 94 -3.90 -10.19 0.01
CA LYS A 94 -4.92 -9.57 0.87
C LYS A 94 -4.30 -8.57 1.85
N ASN A 95 -3.19 -8.95 2.48
CA ASN A 95 -2.40 -8.06 3.34
C ASN A 95 -1.88 -6.85 2.56
N LYS A 96 -1.39 -7.06 1.33
CA LYS A 96 -0.95 -5.98 0.44
C LYS A 96 -2.09 -5.03 0.08
N ALA A 97 -3.27 -5.55 -0.26
CA ALA A 97 -4.43 -4.74 -0.59
C ALA A 97 -4.87 -3.86 0.59
N TYR A 98 -4.98 -4.43 1.79
CA TYR A 98 -5.30 -3.66 2.99
C TYR A 98 -4.20 -2.66 3.37
N ALA A 99 -2.93 -3.01 3.18
CA ALA A 99 -1.82 -2.07 3.36
C ALA A 99 -1.93 -0.87 2.41
N THR A 100 -2.26 -1.11 1.13
CA THR A 100 -2.47 -0.04 0.17
C THR A 100 -3.63 0.87 0.57
N ILE A 101 -4.77 0.31 0.99
CA ILE A 101 -5.91 1.12 1.43
C ILE A 101 -5.58 1.92 2.69
N LEU A 102 -4.89 1.29 3.65
CA LEU A 102 -4.42 1.92 4.88
C LEU A 102 -3.51 3.12 4.56
N GLU A 103 -2.58 2.98 3.61
CA GLU A 103 -1.63 4.04 3.21
C GLU A 103 -2.29 5.15 2.39
N GLU A 104 -3.08 4.82 1.36
CA GLU A 104 -3.68 5.82 0.46
C GLU A 104 -4.81 6.61 1.12
N CYS A 105 -5.45 6.05 2.14
CA CYS A 105 -6.60 6.66 2.82
C CYS A 105 -6.34 7.04 4.29
N ASN A 106 -5.13 6.83 4.81
CA ASN A 106 -4.82 6.95 6.25
C ASN A 106 -5.82 6.20 7.14
N ALA A 107 -6.31 5.05 6.68
CA ALA A 107 -7.35 4.26 7.34
C ALA A 107 -6.75 3.34 8.42
N ILE A 108 -6.24 3.92 9.51
CA ILE A 108 -5.51 3.23 10.58
C ILE A 108 -6.31 2.07 11.19
N GLU A 109 -7.63 2.19 11.25
CA GLU A 109 -8.53 1.13 11.73
C GLU A 109 -8.46 -0.17 10.91
N LEU A 110 -7.92 -0.13 9.69
CA LEU A 110 -7.68 -1.30 8.84
C LEU A 110 -6.38 -2.03 9.19
N ALA A 111 -5.52 -1.48 10.05
CA ALA A 111 -4.32 -2.14 10.53
C ALA A 111 -4.61 -3.55 11.10
N LYS A 112 -5.74 -3.69 11.81
CA LYS A 112 -6.20 -4.97 12.38
C LYS A 112 -6.53 -6.04 11.33
N LYS A 113 -6.76 -5.66 10.07
CA LYS A 113 -7.01 -6.58 8.96
C LYS A 113 -5.70 -7.08 8.32
N ILE A 114 -4.54 -6.52 8.68
CA ILE A 114 -3.22 -6.90 8.16
C ILE A 114 -2.54 -7.84 9.15
N THR A 115 -2.61 -9.14 8.90
CA THR A 115 -2.00 -10.21 9.72
C THR A 115 -0.49 -10.29 9.58
N CYS A 116 0.06 -9.92 8.42
CA CYS A 116 1.49 -9.99 8.16
C CYS A 116 2.22 -8.84 8.86
N LYS A 117 2.84 -9.14 10.01
CA LYS A 117 3.60 -8.19 10.83
C LYS A 117 4.57 -7.33 10.03
N ARG A 118 5.30 -7.91 9.07
CA ARG A 118 6.28 -7.18 8.24
C ARG A 118 5.61 -6.16 7.31
N ILE A 119 4.49 -6.55 6.68
CA ILE A 119 3.71 -5.64 5.81
C ILE A 119 3.14 -4.52 6.67
N LEU A 120 2.43 -4.85 7.75
CA LEU A 120 1.84 -3.87 8.67
C LEU A 120 2.89 -2.88 9.19
N SER A 121 4.03 -3.38 9.68
CA SER A 121 5.10 -2.53 10.21
C SER A 121 5.69 -1.59 9.15
N SER A 122 5.86 -2.09 7.93
CA SER A 122 6.36 -1.28 6.84
C SER A 122 5.37 -0.20 6.42
N SER A 123 4.07 -0.49 6.45
CA SER A 123 2.99 0.44 6.10
C SER A 123 2.83 1.52 7.16
N LEU A 124 2.74 1.15 8.43
CA LEU A 124 2.65 2.09 9.55
C LEU A 124 3.87 3.02 9.61
N LYS A 125 5.08 2.53 9.30
CA LYS A 125 6.27 3.38 9.14
C LYS A 125 6.07 4.46 8.07
N ARG A 126 5.51 4.11 6.90
CA ARG A 126 5.30 5.08 5.82
C ARG A 126 4.26 6.12 6.24
N ILE A 127 3.14 5.66 6.81
CA ILE A 127 2.09 6.56 7.26
C ILE A 127 2.59 7.49 8.35
N SER A 128 3.28 6.96 9.38
CA SER A 128 3.79 7.79 10.47
C SER A 128 4.67 8.92 9.96
N LEU A 129 5.47 8.68 8.91
CA LEU A 129 6.31 9.69 8.27
C LEU A 129 5.50 10.65 7.39
N GLN A 130 4.52 10.16 6.64
CA GLN A 130 3.63 11.01 5.84
C GLN A 130 2.80 11.97 6.69
N THR A 131 2.38 11.53 7.89
CA THR A 131 1.54 12.31 8.81
C THR A 131 2.32 12.94 9.96
N ASN A 132 3.64 12.77 10.02
CA ASN A 132 4.50 13.18 11.14
C ASN A 132 4.01 12.75 12.53
N SER A 133 3.38 11.57 12.64
CA SER A 133 2.76 11.08 13.89
C SER A 133 3.66 10.09 14.62
N ILE A 134 4.03 10.45 15.85
CA ILE A 134 4.77 9.59 16.77
C ILE A 134 3.86 8.46 17.28
N GLU A 135 2.59 8.75 17.49
CA GLU A 135 1.58 7.78 17.96
C GLU A 135 1.51 6.60 16.99
N ILE A 136 1.41 6.86 15.68
CA ILE A 136 1.40 5.80 14.67
C ILE A 136 2.73 5.03 14.64
N ALA A 137 3.87 5.72 14.80
CA ALA A 137 5.16 5.05 14.87
C ALA A 137 5.26 4.10 16.07
N MET A 138 4.62 4.44 17.19
CA MET A 138 4.59 3.60 18.39
C MET A 138 3.75 2.34 18.24
N GLU A 139 2.74 2.35 17.38
CA GLU A 139 1.91 1.19 17.06
C GLU A 139 2.62 0.19 16.12
N ILE A 140 3.80 0.52 15.58
CA ILE A 140 4.54 -0.37 14.68
C ILE A 140 4.93 -1.67 15.43
N PRO A 141 4.48 -2.85 15.00
CA PRO A 141 4.68 -4.07 15.79
C PRO A 141 6.10 -4.62 15.69
N ASP A 142 6.81 -4.40 14.58
CA ASP A 142 8.20 -4.82 14.42
C ASP A 142 9.18 -3.80 15.02
N PRO A 143 10.00 -4.19 16.03
CA PRO A 143 10.88 -3.24 16.70
C PRO A 143 11.91 -2.57 15.79
N TYR A 144 12.36 -3.25 14.73
CA TYR A 144 13.31 -2.66 13.78
C TYR A 144 12.65 -1.55 12.96
N TYR A 145 11.43 -1.80 12.45
CA TYR A 145 10.66 -0.77 11.74
C TYR A 145 10.24 0.37 12.67
N LYS A 146 9.86 0.07 13.92
CA LYS A 146 9.51 1.07 14.95
C LYS A 146 10.67 2.03 15.19
N ALA A 147 11.85 1.48 15.48
CA ALA A 147 13.06 2.28 15.69
C ALA A 147 13.40 3.13 14.47
N LEU A 148 13.29 2.59 13.25
CA LEU A 148 13.51 3.37 12.02
C LEU A 148 12.51 4.52 11.85
N ALA A 149 11.23 4.30 12.15
CA ALA A 149 10.21 5.33 12.06
C ALA A 149 10.49 6.48 13.05
N LEU A 150 10.73 6.14 14.31
CA LEU A 150 11.01 7.11 15.37
C LEU A 150 12.30 7.91 15.11
N ILE A 151 13.36 7.25 14.62
CA ILE A 151 14.60 7.92 14.18
C ILE A 151 14.30 8.96 13.11
N SER A 152 13.57 8.58 12.06
CA SER A 152 13.25 9.50 10.97
C SER A 152 12.30 10.63 11.40
N LEU A 153 11.39 10.39 12.35
CA LEU A 153 10.55 11.45 12.92
C LEU A 153 11.35 12.42 13.80
N ALA A 154 12.32 11.92 14.57
CA ALA A 154 13.23 12.76 15.36
C ALA A 154 14.10 13.66 14.47
N GLU A 155 14.49 13.17 13.29
CA GLU A 155 15.21 13.98 12.28
C GLU A 155 14.34 15.12 11.71
N LEU A 156 13.01 14.93 11.65
CA LEU A 156 12.07 15.92 11.11
C LEU A 156 11.61 16.96 12.14
N LYS A 157 11.58 16.62 13.43
CA LYS A 157 11.15 17.51 14.52
C LYS A 157 12.36 18.15 15.20
N SER A 158 12.67 19.40 14.86
CA SER A 158 13.95 20.03 15.20
C SER A 158 14.05 20.79 16.54
N ASP A 159 12.98 21.21 17.22
CA ASP A 159 13.16 22.37 18.12
C ASP A 159 12.68 22.22 19.58
N GLU A 160 12.06 21.12 19.99
CA GLU A 160 11.64 20.93 21.40
C GLU A 160 12.53 19.94 22.16
N LYS A 161 13.38 20.48 23.05
CA LYS A 161 14.35 19.69 23.85
C LYS A 161 13.73 18.56 24.67
N ASN A 162 12.52 18.75 25.19
CA ASN A 162 11.85 17.75 26.01
C ASN A 162 11.25 16.62 25.15
N GLU A 163 10.59 16.97 24.04
CA GLU A 163 10.04 16.00 23.08
C GLU A 163 11.17 15.15 22.46
N LYS A 164 12.30 15.76 22.11
CA LYS A 164 13.47 15.05 21.56
C LYS A 164 14.02 14.00 22.52
N LYS A 165 14.11 14.31 23.83
CA LYS A 165 14.58 13.35 24.85
C LYS A 165 13.66 12.15 24.98
N GLU A 166 12.35 12.38 24.94
CA GLU A 166 11.36 11.31 25.02
C GLU A 166 11.42 10.39 23.79
N ILE A 167 11.48 10.96 22.59
CA ILE A 167 11.63 10.18 21.35
C ILE A 167 12.92 9.35 21.37
N ILE A 168 14.04 9.91 21.83
CA ILE A 168 15.30 9.19 21.98
C ILE A 168 15.17 8.00 22.95
N ARG A 169 14.46 8.16 24.06
CA ARG A 169 14.18 7.06 24.99
C ARG A 169 13.39 5.95 24.30
N MET A 170 12.33 6.29 23.59
CA MET A 170 11.49 5.34 22.84
C MET A 170 12.30 4.61 21.75
N ILE A 171 13.21 5.30 21.05
CA ILE A 171 14.12 4.67 20.08
C ILE A 171 15.01 3.64 20.77
N LYS A 172 15.60 3.97 21.93
CA LYS A 172 16.47 3.04 22.67
C LYS A 172 15.71 1.78 23.10
N GLU A 173 14.51 1.93 23.63
CA GLU A 173 13.63 0.81 24.01
C GLU A 173 13.29 -0.09 22.80
N ALA A 174 12.96 0.52 21.67
CA ALA A 174 12.69 -0.21 20.42
C ALA A 174 13.92 -0.97 19.92
N ILE A 175 15.11 -0.36 19.97
CA ILE A 175 16.38 -1.00 19.58
C ILE A 175 16.67 -2.21 20.47
N GLU A 176 16.48 -2.10 21.78
CA GLU A 176 16.81 -3.22 22.68
C GLU A 176 15.90 -4.44 22.48
N SER A 177 14.67 -4.20 22.00
CA SER A 177 13.71 -5.25 21.65
C SER A 177 14.04 -6.00 20.34
N ILE A 178 15.05 -5.56 19.57
CA ILE A 178 15.45 -6.21 18.31
C ILE A 178 16.31 -7.43 18.60
N LYS A 179 15.97 -8.61 18.04
CA LYS A 179 16.76 -9.83 18.26
C LYS A 179 18.13 -9.84 17.57
N SER A 180 18.25 -9.17 16.44
CA SER A 180 19.49 -9.17 15.64
C SER A 180 20.50 -8.14 16.13
N GLU A 181 21.64 -8.60 16.60
CA GLU A 181 22.71 -7.74 17.11
C GLU A 181 23.34 -6.85 16.05
N TYR A 182 23.39 -7.34 14.81
CA TYR A 182 23.79 -6.55 13.65
C TYR A 182 22.85 -5.35 13.44
N LEU A 183 21.53 -5.59 13.47
CA LEU A 183 20.53 -4.53 13.30
C LEU A 183 20.55 -3.54 14.46
N LYS A 184 20.72 -4.01 15.71
CA LYS A 184 20.92 -3.15 16.88
C LYS A 184 22.09 -2.20 16.66
N LYS A 185 23.27 -2.73 16.33
CA LYS A 185 24.48 -1.93 16.11
C LYS A 185 24.28 -0.90 15.01
N ARG A 186 23.63 -1.27 13.91
CA ARG A 186 23.31 -0.36 12.80
C ARG A 186 22.40 0.80 13.26
N LEU A 187 21.36 0.52 14.04
CA LEU A 187 20.44 1.55 14.54
C LEU A 187 21.07 2.42 15.63
N LYS A 188 21.88 1.85 16.53
CA LYS A 188 22.64 2.63 17.52
C LYS A 188 23.57 3.65 16.86
N ARG A 189 24.20 3.30 15.72
CA ARG A 189 25.00 4.25 14.94
C ARG A 189 24.15 5.39 14.36
N LYS A 190 22.97 5.09 13.83
CA LYS A 190 22.01 6.10 13.33
C LYS A 190 21.49 7.00 14.45
N LEU A 191 21.22 6.47 15.63
CA LEU A 191 20.75 7.29 16.75
C LEU A 191 21.81 8.31 17.18
N LYS A 192 23.09 7.92 17.21
CA LYS A 192 24.20 8.82 17.58
C LYS A 192 24.32 10.05 16.67
N SER A 193 23.94 9.96 15.39
CA SER A 193 23.99 11.12 14.49
C SER A 193 22.85 12.13 14.73
N ILE A 194 21.83 11.78 15.52
CA ILE A 194 20.67 12.64 15.81
C ILE A 194 20.75 13.20 17.25
N ASP A 195 21.48 12.51 18.13
CA ASP A 195 21.73 12.91 19.53
C ASP A 195 22.83 13.99 19.65
N GLN A 196 23.49 14.33 18.54
CA GLN A 196 24.42 15.47 18.44
C GLN A 196 23.66 16.77 18.13
#